data_AF-A0A292SHZ5-F1
#
_entry.id   AF-A0A292SHZ5-F1
#
_cell.length_a   1.000
_cell.length_b   1.000
_cell.length_c   1.000
_cell.angle_alpha   90.00
_cell.angle_beta   90.00
_cell.angle_gamma   90.00
#
_symmetry.space_group_name_H-M   'P 1'
#
loop_
_entity.id
_entity.type
_entity.pdbx_description
1 polymer ?
#
loop_
_entity_poly.entity_id
_entity_poly.type
_entity_poly.pdbx_seq_one_letter_code
_entity_poly.pdbx_strand_id
1 'polypeptide(L)'
;VSKAYYYDTLGNLRYVDFIYGAYPDYPYYSIQYRISGKPVSAIYFVSEDCQYLFKPDGEFEGVWYKHNLYNKESKIILKRTTY
;
A
#
# COMPACT_ATOMS: atom_id res chain seq x y z
N VAL A 1 9.25 -12.67 -6.09
CA VAL A 1 8.98 -11.75 -4.98
C VAL A 1 9.91 -10.57 -5.08
N SER A 2 9.38 -9.42 -5.49
CA SER A 2 10.11 -8.16 -5.59
C SER A 2 10.09 -7.45 -4.22
N LYS A 3 11.01 -6.52 -4.00
CA LYS A 3 11.12 -5.79 -2.73
C LYS A 3 11.34 -4.31 -2.97
N ALA A 4 10.70 -3.45 -2.18
CA ALA A 4 11.01 -2.03 -2.10
C ALA A 4 11.45 -1.69 -0.67
N TYR A 5 12.50 -0.88 -0.55
CA TYR A 5 13.12 -0.51 0.72
C TYR A 5 12.95 0.98 0.97
N TYR A 6 12.42 1.34 2.14
CA TYR A 6 12.16 2.72 2.51
C TYR A 6 13.08 3.13 3.65
N TYR A 7 13.93 4.11 3.39
CA TYR A 7 14.90 4.64 4.34
C TYR A 7 14.45 6.01 4.84
N ASP A 8 14.82 6.35 6.08
CA ASP A 8 14.68 7.72 6.56
C ASP A 8 15.79 8.64 6.02
N THR A 9 15.71 9.94 6.34
CA THR A 9 16.67 10.95 5.89
C THR A 9 18.10 10.74 6.41
N LEU A 10 18.28 9.91 7.43
CA LEU A 10 19.57 9.54 7.99
C LEU A 10 20.11 8.22 7.40
N GLY A 11 19.38 7.60 6.46
CA GLY A 11 19.78 6.35 5.82
C GLY A 11 19.43 5.09 6.61
N ASN A 12 18.63 5.19 7.68
CA ASN A 12 18.17 3.99 8.39
C ASN A 12 17.01 3.36 7.65
N LEU A 13 17.07 2.05 7.42
CA LEU A 13 15.91 1.30 6.92
C LEU A 13 14.74 1.47 7.90
N ARG A 14 13.54 1.73 7.39
CA ARG A 14 12.31 1.88 8.21
C ARG A 14 11.24 0.87 7.83
N TYR A 15 11.04 0.67 6.54
CA TYR A 15 10.04 -0.25 6.02
C TYR A 15 10.57 -1.06 4.84
N VAL A 16 10.01 -2.25 4.68
CA VAL A 16 10.22 -3.10 3.51
C VAL A 16 8.86 -3.55 2.98
N ASP A 17 8.60 -3.29 1.71
CA ASP A 17 7.46 -3.88 1.01
C ASP A 17 7.90 -5.16 0.34
N PHE A 18 7.20 -6.25 0.65
CA PHE A 18 7.31 -7.49 -0.10
C PHE A 18 6.19 -7.52 -1.14
N ILE A 19 6.59 -7.59 -2.40
CA ILE A 19 5.69 -7.46 -3.54
C ILE A 19 5.58 -8.82 -4.25
N TYR A 20 4.34 -9.21 -4.50
CA TYR A 20 3.96 -10.50 -5.03
C TYR A 20 2.97 -10.32 -6.20
N GLY A 21 2.96 -11.25 -7.14
CA GLY A 21 2.14 -11.16 -8.35
C GLY A 21 2.93 -10.62 -9.54
N ALA A 22 2.25 -9.92 -10.43
CA ALA A 22 2.76 -9.57 -11.76
C ALA A 22 3.63 -8.31 -11.82
N TYR A 23 4.01 -7.74 -10.66
CA TYR A 23 4.75 -6.48 -10.58
C TYR A 23 5.94 -6.43 -11.57
N PRO A 24 6.08 -5.36 -12.38
CA PRO A 24 5.37 -4.08 -12.29
C PRO A 24 3.98 -4.06 -12.94
N ASP A 25 3.55 -5.13 -13.58
CA ASP A 25 2.22 -5.27 -14.18
C ASP A 25 1.15 -5.63 -13.14
N TYR A 26 -0.11 -5.41 -13.48
CA TYR A 26 -1.26 -5.68 -12.62
C TYR A 26 -1.92 -7.04 -12.93
N PRO A 27 -2.54 -7.71 -11.94
CA PRO A 27 -2.61 -7.31 -10.53
C PRO A 27 -1.39 -7.79 -9.73
N TYR A 28 -1.10 -7.06 -8.65
CA TYR A 28 -0.09 -7.45 -7.66
C TYR A 28 -0.53 -7.04 -6.27
N TYR A 29 0.11 -7.57 -5.23
CA TYR A 29 -0.10 -7.13 -3.86
C TYR A 29 1.23 -6.85 -3.17
N SER A 30 1.21 -5.89 -2.25
CA SER A 30 2.33 -5.65 -1.35
C SER A 30 1.91 -5.81 0.11
N ILE A 31 2.83 -6.30 0.92
CA ILE A 31 2.71 -6.28 2.38
C ILE A 31 3.90 -5.50 2.91
N GLN A 32 3.62 -4.45 3.67
CA GLN A 32 4.63 -3.58 4.26
C GLN A 32 4.96 -4.04 5.67
N TYR A 33 6.25 -4.15 5.95
CA TYR A 33 6.77 -4.49 7.27
C TYR A 33 7.65 -3.38 7.81
N ARG A 34 7.58 -3.13 9.12
CA ARG A 34 8.63 -2.40 9.85
C ARG A 34 9.89 -3.25 9.92
N ILE A 35 11.05 -2.63 10.18
CA ILE A 35 12.30 -3.38 10.42
C ILE A 35 12.19 -4.42 11.53
N SER A 36 11.29 -4.19 12.49
CA SER A 36 11.01 -5.13 13.58
C SER A 36 10.31 -6.41 13.12
N GLY A 37 10.00 -6.55 11.82
CA GLY A 37 9.23 -7.66 11.26
C GLY A 37 7.72 -7.55 11.46
N LYS A 38 7.22 -6.46 12.04
CA LYS A 38 5.78 -6.25 12.26
C LYS A 38 5.11 -5.76 10.97
N PRO A 39 4.05 -6.42 10.48
CA PRO A 39 3.26 -5.93 9.36
C PRO A 39 2.54 -4.63 9.72
N VAL A 40 2.49 -3.69 8.77
CA VAL A 40 1.91 -2.35 8.95
C VAL A 40 0.68 -2.14 8.07
N SER A 41 0.73 -2.65 6.84
CA SER A 41 -0.37 -2.56 5.89
C SER A 41 -0.21 -3.64 4.82
N ALA A 42 -1.30 -3.94 4.15
CA ALA A 42 -1.29 -4.67 2.90
C ALA A 42 -2.10 -3.91 1.86
N ILE A 43 -1.63 -3.91 0.61
CA ILE A 43 -2.29 -3.23 -0.49
C ILE A 43 -2.42 -4.20 -1.65
N TYR A 44 -3.62 -4.33 -2.20
CA TYR A 44 -3.87 -5.05 -3.44
C TYR A 44 -4.10 -4.08 -4.58
N PHE A 45 -3.20 -4.13 -5.56
CA PHE A 45 -3.19 -3.24 -6.71
C PHE A 45 -3.84 -3.94 -7.89
N VAL A 46 -5.02 -3.46 -8.29
CA VAL A 46 -5.82 -4.04 -9.40
C VAL A 46 -5.49 -3.37 -10.72
N SER A 47 -5.20 -2.07 -10.69
CA SER A 47 -4.78 -1.28 -11.83
C SER A 47 -3.97 -0.07 -11.34
N GLU A 48 -3.47 0.74 -12.28
CA GLU A 48 -2.81 2.02 -11.98
C GLU A 48 -3.65 2.90 -11.07
N ASP A 49 -4.95 2.95 -11.33
CA ASP A 49 -5.91 3.81 -10.64
C ASP A 49 -6.65 3.14 -9.47
N CYS A 50 -6.46 1.85 -9.21
CA CYS A 50 -7.28 1.12 -8.23
C CYS A 50 -6.46 0.25 -7.28
N GLN A 51 -6.54 0.57 -5.99
CA GLN A 51 -5.78 -0.10 -4.93
C GLN A 51 -6.68 -0.31 -3.70
N TYR A 52 -6.80 -1.55 -3.23
CA TYR A 52 -7.52 -1.90 -2.02
C TYR A 52 -6.55 -1.95 -0.85
N LEU A 53 -6.88 -1.25 0.24
CA LEU A 53 -6.06 -1.17 1.44
C LEU A 53 -6.62 -2.08 2.52
N PHE A 54 -5.72 -2.77 3.19
CA PHE A 54 -6.01 -3.67 4.29
C PHE A 54 -5.10 -3.37 5.47
N LYS A 55 -5.66 -3.54 6.66
CA LYS A 55 -4.90 -3.59 7.90
C LYS A 55 -4.02 -4.84 7.94
N PRO A 56 -3.01 -4.90 8.84
CA PRO A 56 -2.15 -6.07 9.02
C PRO A 56 -2.89 -7.37 9.33
N ASP A 57 -4.07 -7.29 9.92
CA ASP A 57 -4.94 -8.43 10.25
C ASP A 57 -5.85 -8.86 9.08
N GLY A 58 -5.77 -8.17 7.94
CA GLY A 58 -6.60 -8.42 6.77
C GLY A 58 -7.95 -7.69 6.77
N GLU A 59 -8.26 -6.87 7.80
CA GLU A 59 -9.48 -6.05 7.75
C GLU A 59 -9.39 -5.03 6.62
N PHE A 60 -10.42 -4.97 5.78
CA PHE A 60 -10.54 -3.97 4.73
C PHE A 60 -10.63 -2.55 5.33
N GLU A 61 -9.75 -1.66 4.88
CA GLU A 61 -9.67 -0.28 5.36
C GLU A 61 -10.32 0.71 4.37
N GLY A 62 -10.08 0.50 3.08
CA GLY A 62 -10.55 1.41 2.05
C GLY A 62 -10.02 1.13 0.65
N VAL A 63 -10.33 2.02 -0.28
CA VAL A 63 -9.89 1.96 -1.68
C VAL A 63 -9.33 3.29 -2.11
N TRP A 64 -8.10 3.29 -2.63
CA TRP A 64 -7.64 4.35 -3.51
C TRP A 64 -8.23 4.11 -4.90
N TYR A 65 -9.08 5.04 -5.35
CA TYR A 65 -9.56 5.07 -6.71
C TYR A 65 -9.27 6.42 -7.35
N LYS A 66 -8.44 6.41 -8.40
CA LYS A 66 -7.89 7.61 -9.05
C LYS A 66 -7.25 8.53 -8.00
N HIS A 67 -7.86 9.67 -7.75
CA HIS A 67 -7.35 10.71 -6.86
C HIS A 67 -7.94 10.65 -5.45
N ASN A 68 -8.88 9.74 -5.17
CA ASN A 68 -9.63 9.73 -3.91
C ASN A 68 -9.37 8.45 -3.11
N LEU A 69 -9.18 8.60 -1.80
CA LEU A 69 -9.22 7.50 -0.84
C LEU A 69 -10.60 7.43 -0.23
N TYR A 70 -11.27 6.31 -0.47
CA TYR A 70 -12.55 5.97 0.14
C TYR A 70 -12.31 5.07 1.34
N ASN A 71 -12.94 5.37 2.48
CA ASN A 71 -12.97 4.44 3.61
C ASN A 71 -14.00 3.32 3.37
N LYS A 72 -14.11 2.37 4.31
CA LYS A 72 -15.11 1.29 4.27
C LYS A 72 -16.58 1.71 4.21
N GLU A 73 -16.89 2.98 4.48
CA GLU A 73 -18.23 3.58 4.39
C GLU A 73 -18.45 4.34 3.07
N SER A 74 -17.53 4.22 2.10
CA SER A 74 -17.53 4.96 0.83
C SER A 74 -17.40 6.48 0.98
N LYS A 75 -16.92 6.97 2.13
CA LYS A 75 -16.61 8.40 2.33
C LYS A 75 -15.20 8.69 1.85
N ILE A 76 -15.04 9.81 1.14
CA ILE A 76 -13.71 10.29 0.76
C ILE A 76 -13.04 10.86 2.01
N ILE A 77 -11.90 10.27 2.39
CA ILE A 77 -11.12 10.69 3.56
C ILE A 77 -9.80 11.36 3.18
N LEU A 78 -9.31 11.14 1.95
CA LEU A 78 -8.11 11.82 1.44
C LEU A 78 -8.25 12.04 -0.07
N LYS A 79 -7.64 13.13 -0.57
CA LYS A 79 -7.50 13.42 -1.99
C LYS A 79 -6.04 13.62 -2.33
N ARG A 80 -5.53 12.96 -3.38
CA ARG A 80 -4.22 13.27 -3.96
C ARG A 80 -4.35 14.53 -4.80
N THR A 81 -3.75 15.62 -4.33
CA THR A 81 -3.52 16.82 -5.15
C THR A 81 -2.26 16.60 -5.97
N THR A 82 -2.44 16.43 -7.29
CA THR A 82 -1.36 16.64 -8.26
C THR A 82 -1.11 18.15 -8.33
N TYR A 83 0.09 18.60 -7.97
CA TYR A 83 0.59 19.93 -8.30
C TYR A 83 1.36 19.86 -9.61
#